data_AF-A0A2P5HME6-F1
#
_entry.id   AF-A0A2P5HME6-F1
#
_cell.length_a   1.000
_cell.length_b   1.000
_cell.length_c   1.000
_cell.angle_alpha   90.00
_cell.angle_beta   90.00
_cell.angle_gamma   90.00
#
_symmetry.space_group_name_H-M   'P 1'
#
loop_
_entity.id
_entity.type
_entity.pdbx_description
1 polymer ?
#
loop_
_entity_poly.entity_id
_entity_poly.type
_entity_poly.pdbx_seq_one_letter_code
_entity_poly.pdbx_strand_id
1 'polypeptide(L)'
;MSRTISIIYDTILSFFWFRILLLQASGDYSDPRHPSPWPWYLTRTCPTDTAATCYITQAGFAISVLATLFYGGRIIAAAIEIAVLSFKAQEGGYRRVAMNPDVLDEESGLCPDCAAAEEK
;
A
#
# COMPACT_ATOMS: atom_id res chain seq x y z
N MET A 1 16.15 -5.71 -12.75
CA MET A 1 15.21 -4.57 -12.68
C MET A 1 15.14 -4.11 -11.23
N SER A 2 15.15 -2.81 -10.94
CA SER A 2 15.14 -2.32 -9.55
C SER A 2 13.80 -2.62 -8.87
N ARG A 3 13.82 -3.06 -7.59
CA ARG A 3 12.62 -3.36 -6.79
C ARG A 3 11.69 -2.15 -6.70
N THR A 4 12.25 -0.95 -6.57
CA THR A 4 11.49 0.31 -6.55
C THR A 4 10.77 0.54 -7.88
N ILE A 5 11.44 0.29 -9.00
CA ILE A 5 10.84 0.43 -10.34
C ILE A 5 9.67 -0.54 -10.49
N SER A 6 9.80 -1.78 -10.02
CA SER A 6 8.71 -2.76 -10.06
C SER A 6 7.51 -2.33 -9.24
N ILE A 7 7.72 -1.79 -8.02
CA ILE A 7 6.62 -1.30 -7.16
C ILE A 7 5.91 -0.11 -7.81
N ILE A 8 6.65 0.83 -8.38
CA ILE A 8 6.08 1.98 -9.10
C ILE A 8 5.23 1.49 -10.27
N TYR A 9 5.75 0.55 -11.07
CA TYR A 9 5.04 -0.03 -12.20
C TYR A 9 3.76 -0.75 -11.76
N ASP A 10 3.85 -1.61 -10.75
CA ASP A 10 2.70 -2.34 -10.20
C ASP A 10 1.64 -1.36 -9.66
N THR A 11 2.06 -0.26 -9.04
CA THR A 11 1.15 0.81 -8.54
C THR A 11 0.43 1.51 -9.68
N ILE A 12 1.16 1.94 -10.70
CA ILE A 12 0.60 2.63 -11.87
C ILE A 12 -0.38 1.70 -12.59
N LEU A 13 0.01 0.45 -12.84
CA LEU A 13 -0.85 -0.52 -13.50
C LEU A 13 -2.09 -0.84 -12.68
N SER A 14 -1.94 -1.10 -11.37
CA SER A 14 -3.08 -1.35 -10.49
C SER A 14 -4.09 -0.19 -10.53
N PHE A 15 -3.59 1.06 -10.47
CA PHE A 15 -4.44 2.24 -10.58
C PHE A 15 -5.20 2.28 -11.92
N PHE A 16 -4.52 2.11 -13.05
CA PHE A 16 -5.18 2.15 -14.36
C PHE A 16 -6.19 1.02 -14.54
N TRP A 17 -5.84 -0.21 -14.17
CA TRP A 17 -6.75 -1.35 -14.27
C TRP A 17 -7.99 -1.16 -13.39
N PHE A 18 -7.82 -0.64 -12.17
CA PHE A 18 -8.94 -0.32 -11.30
C PHE A 18 -9.84 0.76 -11.89
N ARG A 19 -9.26 1.83 -12.47
CA ARG A 19 -10.05 2.88 -13.14
C ARG A 19 -10.81 2.36 -14.35
N ILE A 20 -10.18 1.50 -15.15
CA ILE A 20 -10.82 0.82 -16.28
C ILE A 20 -11.98 -0.05 -15.79
N LEU A 21 -11.79 -0.79 -14.71
CA LEU A 21 -12.83 -1.63 -14.10
C LEU A 21 -14.03 -0.79 -13.64
N LEU A 22 -13.80 0.35 -12.98
CA LEU A 22 -14.88 1.26 -12.57
C LEU A 22 -15.64 1.83 -13.76
N LEU A 23 -14.94 2.19 -14.85
CA LEU A 23 -15.57 2.69 -16.07
C LEU A 23 -16.41 1.59 -16.75
N GLN A 24 -15.88 0.38 -16.86
CA GLN A 24 -16.61 -0.76 -17.44
C GLN A 24 -17.79 -1.19 -16.56
N ALA A 25 -17.67 -1.13 -15.24
CA ALA A 25 -18.76 -1.44 -14.32
C ALA A 25 -19.82 -0.33 -14.21
N SER A 26 -19.57 0.85 -14.79
CA SER A 26 -20.50 1.97 -14.73
C SER A 26 -21.76 1.71 -15.57
N GLY A 27 -22.88 2.26 -15.12
CA GLY A 27 -24.15 2.12 -15.81
C GLY A 27 -24.10 2.70 -17.23
N ASP A 28 -24.72 2.00 -18.16
CA ASP A 28 -24.83 2.46 -19.54
C ASP A 28 -26.07 3.33 -19.68
N TYR A 29 -25.85 4.65 -19.70
CA TYR A 29 -26.87 5.67 -19.94
C TYR A 29 -26.72 6.31 -21.33
N SER A 30 -25.91 5.72 -22.20
CA SER A 30 -25.64 6.27 -23.53
C SER A 30 -26.82 6.08 -24.49
N ASP A 31 -27.66 5.05 -24.30
CA ASP A 31 -28.94 4.89 -24.99
C ASP A 31 -30.09 5.46 -24.14
N PRO A 32 -30.70 6.60 -24.53
CA PRO A 32 -31.82 7.20 -23.82
C PRO A 32 -33.06 6.30 -23.77
N ARG A 33 -33.17 5.32 -24.68
CA ARG A 33 -34.31 4.40 -24.75
C ARG A 33 -34.16 3.20 -23.81
N HIS A 34 -32.94 2.84 -23.43
CA HIS A 34 -32.67 1.68 -22.57
C HIS A 34 -31.60 1.99 -21.52
N PRO A 35 -31.84 2.95 -20.61
CA PRO A 35 -30.91 3.25 -19.53
C PRO A 35 -30.79 2.02 -18.61
N SER A 36 -29.56 1.57 -18.36
CA SER A 36 -29.31 0.44 -17.48
C SER A 36 -28.32 0.83 -16.39
N PRO A 37 -28.67 0.68 -15.10
CA PRO A 37 -27.75 0.95 -14.00
C PRO A 37 -26.57 -0.02 -13.95
N TRP A 38 -26.70 -1.18 -14.58
CA TRP A 38 -25.67 -2.20 -14.70
C TRP A 38 -25.34 -2.48 -16.18
N PRO A 39 -24.09 -2.80 -16.53
CA PRO A 39 -23.75 -3.08 -17.92
C PRO A 39 -24.52 -4.31 -18.43
N TRP A 40 -25.11 -4.20 -19.63
CA TRP A 40 -25.97 -5.23 -20.20
C TRP A 40 -25.22 -6.57 -20.42
N TYR A 41 -23.92 -6.51 -20.73
CA TYR A 41 -23.07 -7.69 -20.96
C TYR A 41 -22.72 -8.46 -19.68
N LEU A 42 -22.98 -7.87 -18.50
CA LEU A 42 -22.74 -8.49 -17.19
C LEU A 42 -23.98 -9.18 -16.61
N THR A 43 -25.17 -8.78 -17.06
CA THR A 43 -26.45 -9.20 -16.46
C THR A 43 -27.27 -10.14 -17.35
N ARG A 44 -26.97 -10.21 -18.64
CA ARG A 44 -27.72 -11.01 -19.62
C ARG A 44 -26.79 -11.96 -20.38
N THR A 45 -27.34 -13.08 -20.84
CA THR A 45 -26.66 -13.94 -21.82
C THR A 45 -26.50 -13.17 -23.13
N CYS A 46 -25.34 -13.33 -23.77
CA CYS A 46 -25.01 -12.63 -25.00
C CYS A 46 -26.00 -12.98 -26.12
N PRO A 47 -26.74 -12.00 -26.69
CA PRO A 47 -27.64 -12.24 -27.82
C PRO A 47 -26.85 -12.74 -29.03
N THR A 48 -27.44 -13.59 -29.87
CA THR A 48 -26.78 -14.14 -31.08
C THR A 48 -26.31 -13.03 -32.02
N ASP A 49 -27.10 -11.97 -32.17
CA ASP A 49 -26.85 -10.89 -33.13
C ASP A 49 -25.66 -9.99 -32.72
N THR A 50 -25.32 -9.99 -31.43
CA THR A 50 -24.22 -9.20 -30.85
C THR A 50 -23.26 -10.05 -30.03
N ALA A 51 -23.24 -11.37 -30.28
CA ALA A 51 -22.57 -12.33 -29.42
C ALA A 51 -21.07 -12.05 -29.32
N ALA A 52 -20.41 -11.81 -30.46
CA ALA A 52 -18.97 -11.55 -30.50
C ALA A 52 -18.57 -10.32 -29.66
N THR A 53 -19.25 -9.19 -29.85
CA THR A 53 -18.98 -7.96 -29.10
C THR A 53 -19.24 -8.14 -27.60
N CYS A 54 -20.30 -8.87 -27.25
CA CYS A 54 -20.64 -9.18 -25.87
C CYS A 54 -19.54 -10.03 -25.19
N TYR A 55 -19.07 -11.10 -25.84
CA TYR A 55 -18.00 -11.93 -25.29
C TYR A 55 -16.67 -11.18 -25.18
N ILE A 56 -16.34 -10.33 -26.15
CA ILE A 56 -15.11 -9.52 -26.11
C ILE A 56 -15.15 -8.55 -24.93
N THR A 57 -16.27 -7.87 -24.71
CA THR A 57 -16.44 -6.93 -23.59
C THR A 57 -16.43 -7.65 -22.24
N GLN A 58 -17.09 -8.80 -22.15
CA GLN A 58 -17.05 -9.64 -20.95
C GLN A 58 -15.64 -10.16 -20.64
N ALA A 59 -14.90 -10.61 -21.66
CA ALA A 59 -13.50 -11.03 -21.51
C ALA A 59 -12.61 -9.86 -21.08
N GLY A 60 -12.80 -8.67 -21.67
CA GLY A 60 -12.10 -7.45 -21.28
C GLY A 60 -12.35 -7.05 -19.81
N PHE A 61 -13.59 -7.21 -19.35
CA PHE A 61 -13.94 -6.99 -17.95
C PHE A 61 -13.24 -7.99 -17.03
N ALA A 62 -13.28 -9.29 -17.37
CA ALA A 62 -12.60 -10.33 -16.61
C ALA A 62 -11.07 -10.09 -16.53
N ILE A 63 -10.44 -9.71 -17.65
CA ILE A 63 -9.02 -9.35 -17.68
C ILE A 63 -8.73 -8.17 -16.76
N SER A 64 -9.61 -7.15 -16.76
CA SER A 64 -9.44 -5.97 -15.91
C SER A 64 -9.50 -6.30 -14.42
N VAL A 65 -10.41 -7.21 -14.03
CA VAL A 65 -10.49 -7.76 -12.66
C VAL A 65 -9.21 -8.51 -12.30
N LEU A 66 -8.80 -9.46 -13.13
CA LEU A 66 -7.61 -10.28 -12.89
C LEU A 66 -6.35 -9.44 -12.79
N ALA A 67 -6.19 -8.44 -13.67
CA ALA A 67 -5.05 -7.54 -13.65
C ALA A 67 -5.05 -6.67 -12.38
N THR A 68 -6.20 -6.09 -12.01
CA THR A 68 -6.33 -5.30 -10.77
C THR A 68 -5.92 -6.12 -9.54
N LEU A 69 -6.41 -7.35 -9.43
CA LEU A 69 -6.08 -8.27 -8.34
C LEU A 69 -4.61 -8.67 -8.34
N PHE A 70 -4.05 -8.96 -9.52
CA PHE A 70 -2.65 -9.38 -9.65
C PHE A 70 -1.69 -8.27 -9.23
N TYR A 71 -1.82 -7.07 -9.81
CA TYR A 71 -0.95 -5.95 -9.48
C TYR A 71 -1.21 -5.43 -8.05
N GLY A 72 -2.47 -5.37 -7.62
CA GLY A 72 -2.83 -5.01 -6.24
C GLY A 72 -2.26 -5.98 -5.21
N GLY A 73 -2.35 -7.29 -5.48
CA GLY A 73 -1.79 -8.33 -4.63
C GLY A 73 -0.27 -8.23 -4.48
N ARG A 74 0.45 -7.88 -5.56
CA ARG A 74 1.89 -7.64 -5.52
C ARG A 74 2.27 -6.44 -4.64
N ILE A 75 1.48 -5.36 -4.69
CA ILE A 75 1.67 -4.19 -3.83
C ILE A 75 1.46 -4.57 -2.36
N ILE A 76 0.40 -5.31 -2.06
CA ILE A 76 0.10 -5.78 -0.69
C ILE A 76 1.24 -6.68 -0.18
N ALA A 77 1.70 -7.64 -0.98
CA ALA A 77 2.81 -8.50 -0.61
C ALA A 77 4.09 -7.69 -0.31
N ALA A 78 4.41 -6.71 -1.18
CA ALA A 78 5.56 -5.82 -0.97
C ALA A 78 5.41 -5.00 0.32
N ALA A 79 4.21 -4.50 0.62
CA ALA A 79 3.92 -3.75 1.85
C ALA A 79 4.07 -4.63 3.09
N ILE A 80 3.59 -5.88 3.05
CA ILE A 80 3.74 -6.86 4.14
C ILE A 80 5.22 -7.13 4.41
N GLU A 81 6.02 -7.37 3.37
CA GLU A 81 7.46 -7.60 3.53
C GLU A 81 8.15 -6.40 4.20
N ILE A 82 7.84 -5.18 3.75
CA ILE A 82 8.40 -3.96 4.34
C ILE A 82 7.96 -3.83 5.81
N ALA A 83 6.68 -4.03 6.10
CA ALA A 83 6.13 -3.94 7.45
C ALA A 83 6.79 -4.96 8.40
N VAL A 84 6.98 -6.21 7.95
CA VAL A 84 7.66 -7.25 8.74
C VAL A 84 9.11 -6.87 9.01
N LEU A 85 9.82 -6.32 8.02
CA LEU A 85 11.20 -5.85 8.21
C LEU A 85 11.28 -4.67 9.17
N SER A 86 10.37 -3.70 9.04
CA SER A 86 10.28 -2.55 9.94
C SER A 86 9.97 -2.99 11.38
N PHE A 87 9.05 -3.94 11.56
CA PHE A 87 8.72 -4.50 12.87
C PHE A 87 9.93 -5.20 13.50
N LYS A 88 10.63 -6.07 12.75
CA LYS A 88 11.86 -6.70 13.22
C LYS A 88 12.98 -5.70 13.55
N ALA A 89 13.12 -4.65 12.74
CA ALA A 89 14.09 -3.58 13.01
C ALA A 89 13.76 -2.82 14.29
N GLN A 90 12.46 -2.62 14.59
CA GLN A 90 12.01 -2.04 15.85
C GLN A 90 12.35 -2.93 17.05
N GLU A 91 12.16 -4.25 16.93
CA GLU A 91 12.53 -5.21 17.98
C GLU A 91 14.06 -5.30 18.21
N GLY A 92 14.86 -5.24 17.15
CA GLY A 92 16.32 -5.32 17.23
C GLY A 92 17.02 -4.00 17.57
N GLY A 93 16.37 -2.85 17.34
CA GLY A 93 17.00 -1.52 17.39
C GLY A 93 16.89 -0.76 18.71
N TYR A 94 16.02 -1.17 19.64
CA TYR A 94 15.85 -0.48 20.92
C TYR A 94 15.66 -1.47 22.06
N ARG A 95 16.76 -2.11 22.51
CA ARG A 95 16.84 -2.51 23.92
C ARG A 95 16.79 -1.20 24.72
N ARG A 96 15.60 -0.79 25.16
CA ARG A 96 15.48 0.29 26.14
C ARG A 96 16.19 -0.19 27.40
N VAL A 97 17.42 0.28 27.60
CA VAL A 97 18.00 0.29 28.94
C VAL A 97 17.15 1.31 29.69
N ALA A 98 16.40 0.84 30.69
CA ALA A 98 15.73 1.73 31.62
C ALA A 98 16.82 2.56 32.31
N MET A 99 17.01 3.81 31.90
CA MET A 99 17.83 4.75 32.64
C MET A 99 17.06 5.05 33.92
N ASN A 100 17.58 4.58 35.05
CA ASN A 100 17.04 4.97 36.34
C ASN A 100 17.50 6.40 36.64
N PRO A 101 16.60 7.41 36.68
CA PRO A 101 16.98 8.80 36.89
C PRO A 101 17.59 9.06 38.28
N ASP A 102 17.39 8.14 39.22
CA ASP A 102 17.89 8.26 40.60
C ASP A 102 19.43 8.15 40.72
N VAL A 103 20.15 7.82 39.64
CA VAL A 103 21.62 7.70 39.63
C VAL A 103 22.32 9.01 39.23
N LEU A 104 21.59 10.02 38.71
CA LEU A 104 22.20 11.27 38.21
C LEU A 104 22.22 12.43 39.21
N ASP A 105 21.57 12.30 40.37
CA ASP A 105 21.51 13.37 41.37
C ASP A 105 22.66 13.33 42.41
N GLU A 106 23.49 12.28 42.43
CA GLU A 106 24.54 12.13 43.47
C GLU A 106 25.98 12.49 43.04
N GLU A 107 26.31 12.59 41.75
CA GLU A 107 27.69 12.87 41.28
C GLU A 107 27.83 14.17 40.46
N SER A 108 27.09 15.22 40.82
CA SER A 108 27.44 16.60 40.42
C SER A 108 27.47 17.57 41.60
N GLY A 109 27.92 17.08 42.77
CA GLY A 109 28.32 17.91 43.90
C GLY A 109 29.78 18.34 43.78
N LEU A 110 30.01 19.51 43.18
CA LEU A 110 30.90 20.55 43.71
C LEU A 110 32.15 20.06 44.48
N CYS A 111 33.35 20.00 43.86
CA CYS A 111 34.62 19.92 44.62
C CYS A 111 34.84 21.23 45.37
N PRO A 112 34.68 21.29 46.71
CA PRO A 112 34.94 22.49 47.48
C PRO A 112 36.23 22.26 48.25
N ASP A 113 37.38 22.20 47.57
CA ASP A 113 38.72 22.23 48.22
C ASP A 113 39.88 22.37 47.21
N CYS A 114 39.69 23.14 46.13
CA CYS A 114 40.81 23.61 45.31
C CYS A 114 41.43 24.92 45.83
N ALA A 115 41.21 25.25 47.11
CA ALA A 115 41.72 26.46 47.74
C ALA A 115 42.60 26.13 48.95
N ALA A 116 43.83 25.70 48.70
CA ALA A 116 44.95 25.91 49.62
C ALA A 116 46.25 25.99 48.81
N ALA A 117 46.67 27.23 48.56
CA ALA A 117 48.04 27.55 48.20
C ALA A 117 48.98 27.31 49.40
N GLU A 118 50.26 27.07 49.09
CA GLU A 118 51.46 27.38 49.89
C GLU A 118 51.48 27.00 51.38
N GLU A 119 52.37 26.07 51.77
CA GLU A 119 53.57 26.41 52.55
C GLU A 119 54.39 25.14 52.90
N LYS A 120 55.71 25.27 52.65
CA LYS A 120 56.88 24.57 53.23
C LYS A 120 57.37 23.25 52.64
#